data_AF-A0A4U7EZJ1-F1
#
_entry.id   AF-A0A4U7EZJ1-F1
#
_cell.length_a   1.000
_cell.length_b   1.000
_cell.length_c   1.000
_cell.angle_alpha   90.00
_cell.angle_beta   90.00
_cell.angle_gamma   90.00
#
_symmetry.space_group_name_H-M   'P 1'
#
loop_
_entity.id
_entity.type
_entity.pdbx_description
1 polymer ?
#
loop_
_entity_poly.entity_id
_entity_poly.type
_entity_poly.pdbx_seq_one_letter_code
_entity_poly.pdbx_strand_id
1 'polypeptide(L)'
;GGPALGLHDYRPDDAVVDYHAVEPSAAADVLDHMLDETGRNFRSTIHRTTAEEFLGTEGGADGADDVDNADDAGDADEAAGTDDSDEEFDLIVFGNVLSELDDPVAVVEAALDRLAADGSVVAFAPADRNTAMGLREVERAVATPESGVSVYAPTLRLWPDATPADGGWSFDVASDLDVPPFQRRLDEAAAREAGDEPGEFVNVDVQFAYAILRPDGRRRVDVRASADRCAPMADSESHVTDRVNLLAVKLSHDLSGGDNALYLVGDGSQTVDHYLVCTRETALNRDLREAGYGAVVFVENGLVLWNDDEGAYNVVVDDETVVDLVAP
;
A
#
# COMPACT_ATOMS: atom_id res chain seq x y z
N GLY A 1 0.61 4.42 17.70
CA GLY A 1 -0.45 5.36 18.14
C GLY A 1 -1.43 5.77 17.06
N GLY A 2 -0.95 6.28 15.92
CA GLY A 2 -1.82 6.78 14.84
C GLY A 2 -2.96 5.85 14.42
N PRO A 3 -2.71 4.57 14.13
CA PRO A 3 -3.76 3.63 13.73
C PRO A 3 -4.86 3.43 14.77
N ALA A 4 -4.51 3.34 16.06
CA ALA A 4 -5.46 3.11 17.14
C ALA A 4 -6.49 4.23 17.26
N LEU A 5 -6.02 5.48 17.34
CA LEU A 5 -6.90 6.65 17.46
C LEU A 5 -7.69 6.90 16.17
N GLY A 6 -7.06 6.68 15.00
CA GLY A 6 -7.77 6.76 13.73
C GLY A 6 -8.93 5.77 13.64
N LEU A 7 -8.74 4.53 14.12
CA LEU A 7 -9.80 3.53 14.19
C LEU A 7 -10.89 3.91 15.21
N HIS A 8 -10.50 4.41 16.38
CA HIS A 8 -11.44 4.90 17.39
C HIS A 8 -12.34 6.01 16.83
N ASP A 9 -11.77 7.00 16.14
CA ASP A 9 -12.52 8.13 15.59
C ASP A 9 -13.36 7.76 14.35
N TYR A 10 -12.93 6.75 13.59
CA TYR A 10 -13.63 6.30 12.39
C TYR A 10 -14.87 5.45 12.70
N ARG A 11 -14.82 4.65 13.77
CA ARG A 11 -15.90 3.71 14.10
C ARG A 11 -17.07 4.43 14.80
N PRO A 12 -18.30 3.93 14.64
CA PRO A 12 -19.43 4.38 15.45
C PRO A 12 -19.19 4.16 16.95
N ASP A 13 -19.74 5.02 17.80
CA ASP A 13 -19.59 4.96 19.27
C ASP A 13 -20.00 3.61 19.91
N ASP A 14 -20.89 2.86 19.25
CA ASP A 14 -21.39 1.57 19.71
C ASP A 14 -20.59 0.36 19.19
N ALA A 15 -19.60 0.57 18.32
CA ALA A 15 -18.69 -0.46 17.87
C ALA A 15 -17.81 -0.94 19.03
N VAL A 16 -17.74 -2.26 19.23
CA VAL A 16 -16.80 -2.89 20.16
C VAL A 16 -15.53 -3.21 19.40
N VAL A 17 -14.40 -2.72 19.89
CA VAL A 17 -13.07 -2.94 19.32
C VAL A 17 -12.21 -3.59 20.40
N ASP A 18 -11.61 -4.72 20.06
CA ASP A 18 -10.48 -5.28 20.79
C ASP A 18 -9.21 -4.96 20.01
N TYR A 19 -8.31 -4.18 20.61
CA TYR A 19 -7.16 -3.58 19.93
C TYR A 19 -5.86 -4.08 20.55
N HIS A 20 -5.09 -4.83 19.76
CA HIS A 20 -3.79 -5.34 20.16
C HIS A 20 -2.71 -4.45 19.54
N ALA A 21 -2.01 -3.67 20.38
CA ALA A 21 -0.90 -2.85 19.97
C ALA A 21 0.41 -3.62 20.12
N VAL A 22 1.20 -3.74 19.07
CA VAL A 22 2.60 -4.22 19.16
C VAL A 22 3.51 -2.99 19.12
N GLU A 23 4.17 -2.70 20.23
CA GLU A 23 5.02 -1.52 20.40
C GLU A 23 6.19 -1.85 21.34
N PRO A 24 7.33 -2.31 20.78
CA PRO A 24 8.49 -2.71 21.58
C PRO A 24 9.24 -1.51 22.19
N SER A 25 9.01 -0.28 21.71
CA SER A 25 9.78 0.89 22.11
C SER A 25 9.19 1.60 23.35
N ALA A 26 9.93 2.59 23.86
CA ALA A 26 9.45 3.47 24.91
C ALA A 26 8.22 4.31 24.49
N ALA A 27 7.88 4.36 23.20
CA ALA A 27 6.65 5.00 22.73
C ALA A 27 5.38 4.30 23.24
N ALA A 28 5.49 3.06 23.74
CA ALA A 28 4.40 2.34 24.41
C ALA A 28 3.77 3.16 25.54
N ASP A 29 4.56 3.90 26.32
CA ASP A 29 4.04 4.70 27.43
C ASP A 29 3.23 5.92 26.95
N VAL A 30 3.63 6.49 25.81
CA VAL A 30 2.86 7.57 25.16
C VAL A 30 1.58 7.00 24.57
N LEU A 31 1.66 5.82 23.94
CA LEU A 31 0.50 5.13 23.40
C LEU A 31 -0.53 4.81 24.48
N ASP A 32 -0.09 4.25 25.61
CA ASP A 32 -0.93 3.93 26.77
C ASP A 32 -1.73 5.16 27.24
N HIS A 33 -1.04 6.30 27.41
CA HIS A 33 -1.70 7.55 27.79
C HIS A 33 -2.71 8.04 26.75
N MET A 34 -2.47 7.82 25.47
CA MET A 34 -3.42 8.19 24.41
C MET A 34 -4.63 7.26 24.37
N LEU A 35 -4.43 5.98 24.68
CA LEU A 35 -5.51 4.98 24.73
C LEU A 35 -6.44 5.19 25.93
N ASP A 36 -5.96 5.78 27.03
CA ASP A 36 -6.79 6.19 28.18
C ASP A 36 -7.93 7.16 27.80
N GLU A 37 -7.78 7.90 26.70
CA GLU A 37 -8.79 8.85 26.20
C GLU A 37 -9.86 8.17 25.32
N THR A 38 -9.72 6.86 25.03
CA THR A 38 -10.69 6.12 24.22
C THR A 38 -11.94 5.72 25.00
N GLY A 39 -13.05 5.53 24.28
CA GLY A 39 -14.32 5.12 24.88
C GLY A 39 -14.32 3.69 25.42
N ARG A 40 -15.24 3.38 26.34
CA ARG A 40 -15.38 2.06 27.00
C ARG A 40 -15.51 0.83 26.09
N ASN A 41 -15.86 1.05 24.82
CA ASN A 41 -16.02 -0.01 23.82
C ASN A 41 -14.73 -0.31 23.07
N PHE A 42 -13.68 0.49 23.28
CA PHE A 42 -12.34 0.29 22.76
C PHE A 42 -11.48 -0.30 23.88
N ARG A 43 -11.24 -1.61 23.81
CA ARG A 43 -10.39 -2.33 24.76
C ARG A 43 -9.04 -2.50 24.12
N SER A 44 -7.98 -2.17 24.84
CA SER A 44 -6.63 -2.20 24.30
C SER A 44 -5.68 -3.02 25.15
N THR A 45 -4.85 -3.80 24.48
CA THR A 45 -3.72 -4.53 25.07
C THR A 45 -2.43 -4.08 24.38
N ILE A 46 -1.40 -3.75 25.15
CA ILE A 46 -0.08 -3.34 24.61
C ILE A 46 0.92 -4.47 24.82
N HIS A 47 1.37 -5.05 23.72
CA HIS A 47 2.44 -6.03 23.62
C HIS A 47 3.77 -5.29 23.41
N ARG A 48 4.65 -5.31 24.42
CA ARG A 48 5.99 -4.71 24.36
C ARG A 48 7.01 -5.69 23.79
N THR A 49 6.68 -6.28 22.65
CA THR A 49 7.47 -7.26 21.90
C THR A 49 7.68 -6.76 20.48
N THR A 50 8.63 -7.35 19.75
CA THR A 50 8.77 -7.11 18.31
C THR A 50 7.56 -7.69 17.57
N ALA A 51 7.35 -7.26 16.31
CA ALA A 51 6.32 -7.86 15.47
C ALA A 51 6.68 -9.31 15.15
N GLU A 52 7.96 -9.58 14.98
CA GLU A 52 8.53 -10.91 14.76
C GLU A 52 8.27 -11.83 15.95
N GLU A 53 8.48 -11.37 17.19
CA GLU A 53 8.23 -12.16 18.40
C GLU A 53 6.73 -12.42 18.55
N PHE A 54 5.92 -11.38 18.37
CA PHE A 54 4.47 -11.47 18.49
C PHE A 54 3.85 -12.44 17.50
N LEU A 55 4.36 -12.50 16.27
CA LEU A 55 3.90 -13.38 15.20
C LEU A 55 4.68 -14.70 15.10
N GLY A 56 5.67 -14.92 15.98
CA GLY A 56 6.45 -16.17 16.02
C GLY A 56 7.42 -16.36 14.85
N THR A 57 7.91 -15.28 14.24
CA THR A 57 8.86 -15.30 13.12
C THR A 57 10.30 -14.97 13.52
N GLU A 58 10.59 -14.80 14.82
CA GLU A 58 11.97 -14.60 15.30
C GLU A 58 12.87 -15.81 15.01
N GLY A 59 14.08 -15.56 14.50
CA GLY A 59 15.07 -16.60 14.20
C GLY A 59 14.97 -17.20 12.79
N GLY A 60 14.51 -16.41 11.81
CA GLY A 60 14.13 -16.81 10.45
C GLY A 60 14.96 -17.91 9.75
N ALA A 61 14.27 -18.68 8.90
CA ALA A 61 14.69 -19.46 7.72
C ALA A 61 15.98 -20.33 7.71
N ASP A 62 16.79 -20.36 8.77
CA ASP A 62 17.96 -21.25 8.93
C ASP A 62 17.62 -22.54 9.72
N GLY A 63 16.32 -22.79 9.99
CA GLY A 63 15.81 -23.91 10.77
C GLY A 63 14.89 -24.88 10.03
N ALA A 64 14.82 -24.83 8.70
CA ALA A 64 14.09 -25.81 7.90
C ALA A 64 14.89 -27.13 7.75
N ASP A 65 15.37 -27.68 8.86
CA ASP A 65 16.00 -29.01 8.95
C ASP A 65 16.02 -29.46 10.42
N ASP A 66 14.87 -29.48 11.11
CA ASP A 66 14.70 -30.33 12.30
C ASP A 66 13.21 -30.59 12.59
N VAL A 67 12.56 -31.29 11.65
CA VAL A 67 11.34 -32.05 11.98
C VAL A 67 11.79 -33.45 12.40
N ASP A 68 12.24 -33.59 13.64
CA ASP A 68 12.22 -34.83 14.41
C ASP A 68 12.74 -34.58 15.84
N ASN A 69 11.86 -34.16 16.75
CA ASN A 69 11.96 -34.54 18.17
C ASN A 69 10.60 -34.34 18.86
N ALA A 70 9.68 -35.26 18.56
CA ALA A 70 8.69 -35.65 19.55
C ALA A 70 9.42 -36.55 20.56
N ASP A 71 9.70 -36.03 21.75
CA ASP A 71 9.74 -36.75 23.04
C ASP A 71 10.55 -35.95 24.08
N ASP A 72 9.92 -34.98 24.76
CA ASP A 72 10.25 -34.74 26.17
C ASP A 72 9.04 -34.16 26.93
N ALA A 73 8.37 -35.03 27.67
CA ALA A 73 7.32 -34.65 28.61
C ALA A 73 7.97 -34.15 29.90
N GLY A 74 8.18 -32.84 29.98
CA GLY A 74 8.66 -32.13 31.17
C GLY A 74 7.56 -31.29 31.81
N ASP A 75 7.05 -31.78 32.93
CA ASP A 75 6.07 -31.17 33.84
C ASP A 75 6.50 -29.73 34.26
N ALA A 76 5.72 -28.71 33.88
CA ALA A 76 5.89 -27.33 34.30
C ALA A 76 4.53 -26.66 34.59
N ASP A 77 4.28 -26.53 35.89
CA ASP A 77 3.42 -25.60 36.64
C ASP A 77 2.54 -24.64 35.81
N GLU A 78 1.22 -24.80 35.95
CA GLU A 78 0.15 -23.98 35.39
C GLU A 78 0.21 -22.53 35.92
N ALA A 79 0.85 -21.65 35.17
CA ALA A 79 0.46 -20.24 35.12
C ALA A 79 -0.47 -20.07 33.93
N ALA A 80 -1.76 -19.89 34.20
CA ALA A 80 -2.76 -19.57 33.19
C ALA A 80 -2.48 -18.18 32.58
N GLY A 81 -1.56 -18.12 31.63
CA GLY A 81 -1.60 -17.14 30.54
C GLY A 81 -2.61 -17.67 29.53
N THR A 82 -3.55 -16.85 29.09
CA THR A 82 -4.28 -17.15 27.87
C THR A 82 -3.24 -17.32 26.77
N ASP A 83 -3.27 -18.47 26.11
CA ASP A 83 -2.47 -18.71 24.93
C ASP A 83 -3.08 -17.84 23.82
N ASP A 84 -2.71 -16.56 23.78
CA ASP A 84 -3.13 -15.58 22.76
C ASP A 84 -2.65 -16.01 21.34
N SER A 85 -2.00 -17.17 21.20
CA SER A 85 -1.52 -17.71 19.93
C SER A 85 -2.65 -18.17 18.98
N ASP A 86 -3.87 -18.39 19.50
CA ASP A 86 -5.04 -18.86 18.74
C ASP A 86 -6.05 -17.75 18.38
N GLU A 87 -5.79 -16.48 18.74
CA GLU A 87 -6.75 -15.39 18.46
C GLU A 87 -6.68 -14.92 17.00
N GLU A 88 -7.83 -15.00 16.32
CA GLU A 88 -8.07 -14.49 14.96
C GLU A 88 -8.39 -12.98 14.97
N PHE A 89 -7.85 -12.23 14.01
CA PHE A 89 -8.08 -10.80 13.84
C PHE A 89 -8.90 -10.49 12.58
N ASP A 90 -9.85 -9.55 12.67
CA ASP A 90 -10.55 -9.03 11.49
C ASP A 90 -9.67 -8.09 10.64
N LEU A 91 -8.71 -7.42 11.29
CA LEU A 91 -7.87 -6.38 10.70
C LEU A 91 -6.50 -6.35 11.39
N ILE A 92 -5.43 -6.48 10.61
CA ILE A 92 -4.06 -6.25 11.06
C ILE A 92 -3.48 -5.07 10.29
N VAL A 93 -2.88 -4.11 11.01
CA VAL A 93 -2.39 -2.86 10.43
C VAL A 93 -0.88 -2.71 10.62
N PHE A 94 -0.14 -2.67 9.51
CA PHE A 94 1.28 -2.33 9.49
C PHE A 94 1.44 -0.85 9.11
N GLY A 95 1.47 0.02 10.12
CA GLY A 95 1.60 1.46 9.93
C GLY A 95 3.04 1.94 9.95
N ASN A 96 3.62 2.19 8.77
CA ASN A 96 5.00 2.65 8.57
C ASN A 96 6.09 1.73 9.16
N VAL A 97 5.80 0.45 9.36
CA VAL A 97 6.71 -0.47 10.08
C VAL A 97 7.38 -1.51 9.18
N LEU A 98 6.83 -1.84 8.00
CA LEU A 98 7.40 -2.91 7.17
C LEU A 98 8.86 -2.67 6.76
N SER A 99 9.27 -1.42 6.59
CA SER A 99 10.67 -1.05 6.30
C SER A 99 11.62 -1.18 7.48
N GLU A 100 11.10 -1.44 8.68
CA GLU A 100 11.88 -1.57 9.92
C GLU A 100 12.08 -3.05 10.32
N LEU A 101 11.41 -3.98 9.64
CA LEU A 101 11.49 -5.42 9.91
C LEU A 101 12.68 -6.07 9.21
N ASP A 102 13.23 -7.12 9.81
CA ASP A 102 14.33 -7.89 9.21
C ASP A 102 13.84 -8.76 8.03
N ASP A 103 12.67 -9.39 8.17
CA ASP A 103 12.00 -10.16 7.13
C ASP A 103 10.51 -9.78 7.05
N PRO A 104 10.18 -8.66 6.36
CA PRO A 104 8.81 -8.18 6.29
C PRO A 104 7.87 -9.12 5.53
N VAL A 105 8.38 -10.00 4.66
CA VAL A 105 7.56 -10.97 3.93
C VAL A 105 7.06 -12.04 4.89
N ALA A 106 7.97 -12.67 5.64
CA ALA A 106 7.60 -13.69 6.63
C ALA A 106 6.63 -13.15 7.68
N VAL A 107 6.83 -11.92 8.14
CA VAL A 107 5.94 -11.26 9.12
C VAL A 107 4.53 -11.04 8.54
N VAL A 108 4.42 -10.59 7.28
CA VAL A 108 3.10 -10.40 6.66
C VAL A 108 2.40 -11.73 6.37
N GLU A 109 3.14 -12.77 5.97
CA GLU A 109 2.60 -14.13 5.82
C GLU A 109 2.06 -14.66 7.14
N ALA A 110 2.83 -14.57 8.23
CA ALA A 110 2.39 -14.97 9.57
C ALA A 110 1.17 -14.14 10.05
N ALA A 111 1.12 -12.85 9.70
CA ALA A 111 -0.06 -12.03 10.00
C ALA A 111 -1.31 -12.48 9.22
N LEU A 112 -1.17 -12.90 7.96
CA LEU A 112 -2.29 -13.41 7.17
C LEU A 112 -2.87 -14.70 7.79
N ASP A 113 -2.03 -15.56 8.36
CA ASP A 113 -2.46 -16.78 9.05
C ASP A 113 -3.20 -16.50 10.37
N ARG A 114 -3.07 -15.29 10.91
CA ARG A 114 -3.77 -14.82 12.11
C ARG A 114 -5.07 -14.07 11.78
N LEU A 115 -5.43 -13.91 10.51
CA LEU A 115 -6.68 -13.27 10.14
C LEU A 115 -7.86 -14.24 10.19
N ALA A 116 -9.02 -13.71 10.57
CA ALA A 116 -10.28 -14.32 10.23
C ALA A 116 -10.38 -14.49 8.70
N ALA A 117 -11.14 -15.50 8.24
CA ALA A 117 -11.21 -15.86 6.82
C ALA A 117 -11.59 -14.69 5.88
N ASP A 118 -12.39 -13.73 6.33
CA ASP A 118 -12.78 -12.53 5.57
C ASP A 118 -12.09 -11.24 6.03
N GLY A 119 -11.07 -11.36 6.88
CA GLY A 119 -10.25 -10.28 7.42
C GLY A 119 -9.33 -9.63 6.40
N SER A 120 -8.53 -8.65 6.83
CA SER A 120 -7.60 -7.93 5.95
C SER A 120 -6.32 -7.51 6.65
N VAL A 121 -5.21 -7.59 5.91
CA VAL A 121 -3.99 -6.84 6.24
C VAL A 121 -4.05 -5.48 5.56
N VAL A 122 -3.77 -4.42 6.29
CA VAL A 122 -3.56 -3.06 5.75
C VAL A 122 -2.16 -2.62 6.08
N ALA A 123 -1.32 -2.45 5.06
CA ALA A 123 0.02 -1.90 5.21
C ALA A 123 0.09 -0.54 4.54
N PHE A 124 0.73 0.43 5.19
CA PHE A 124 0.99 1.73 4.60
C PHE A 124 2.36 2.27 4.99
N ALA A 125 2.89 3.12 4.12
CA ALA A 125 4.21 3.71 4.22
C ALA A 125 4.15 5.18 3.75
N PRO A 126 5.09 6.04 4.18
CA PRO A 126 5.26 7.35 3.55
C PRO A 126 5.55 7.18 2.05
N ALA A 127 5.22 8.20 1.25
CA ALA A 127 5.51 8.22 -0.19
C ALA A 127 7.00 8.33 -0.55
N ASP A 128 7.89 8.27 0.45
CA ASP A 128 9.33 8.15 0.23
C ASP A 128 9.61 6.96 -0.70
N ARG A 129 10.54 7.17 -1.64
CA ARG A 129 10.82 6.23 -2.72
C ARG A 129 11.15 4.83 -2.20
N ASN A 130 12.09 4.72 -1.27
CA ASN A 130 12.55 3.41 -0.79
C ASN A 130 11.44 2.70 -0.02
N THR A 131 10.74 3.45 0.83
CA THR A 131 9.71 2.90 1.72
C THR A 131 8.47 2.43 0.94
N ALA A 132 8.02 3.23 -0.03
CA ALA A 132 6.90 2.90 -0.89
C ALA A 132 7.23 1.76 -1.87
N MET A 133 8.45 1.72 -2.41
CA MET A 133 8.90 0.60 -3.25
C MET A 133 9.02 -0.70 -2.44
N GLY A 134 9.59 -0.65 -1.23
CA GLY A 134 9.69 -1.81 -0.33
C GLY A 134 8.30 -2.37 0.03
N LEU A 135 7.30 -1.50 0.25
CA LEU A 135 5.91 -1.93 0.42
C LEU A 135 5.39 -2.74 -0.78
N ARG A 136 5.75 -2.35 -2.02
CA ARG A 136 5.38 -3.11 -3.23
C ARG A 136 6.14 -4.41 -3.37
N GLU A 137 7.40 -4.47 -2.97
CA GLU A 137 8.17 -5.70 -2.94
C GLU A 137 7.52 -6.73 -2.01
N VAL A 138 7.13 -6.33 -0.80
CA VAL A 138 6.41 -7.19 0.15
C VAL A 138 5.05 -7.61 -0.41
N GLU A 139 4.26 -6.67 -0.93
CA GLU A 139 2.96 -6.98 -1.55
C GLU A 139 3.09 -8.03 -2.67
N ARG A 140 4.09 -7.88 -3.56
CA ARG A 140 4.31 -8.78 -4.70
C ARG A 140 4.81 -10.15 -4.26
N ALA A 141 5.63 -10.22 -3.22
CA ALA A 141 6.13 -11.46 -2.67
C ALA A 141 5.03 -12.28 -1.99
N VAL A 142 4.11 -11.61 -1.29
CA VAL A 142 3.02 -12.26 -0.55
C VAL A 142 1.83 -12.60 -1.46
N ALA A 143 1.43 -11.68 -2.36
CA ALA A 143 0.26 -11.84 -3.22
C ALA A 143 0.62 -12.42 -4.59
N THR A 144 1.19 -13.63 -4.59
CA THR A 144 1.49 -14.40 -5.81
C THR A 144 0.24 -15.10 -6.36
N PRO A 145 0.21 -15.47 -7.66
CA PRO A 145 -0.89 -16.25 -8.23
C PRO A 145 -1.18 -17.56 -7.48
N GLU A 146 -0.16 -18.17 -6.86
CA GLU A 146 -0.26 -19.43 -6.13
C GLU A 146 -0.63 -19.28 -4.66
N SER A 147 -0.46 -18.10 -4.06
CA SER A 147 -0.69 -17.85 -2.63
C SER A 147 -2.15 -17.92 -2.20
N GLY A 148 -3.09 -17.66 -3.12
CA GLY A 148 -4.50 -17.42 -2.79
C GLY A 148 -4.78 -16.05 -2.16
N VAL A 149 -3.74 -15.29 -1.82
CA VAL A 149 -3.84 -13.92 -1.30
C VAL A 149 -4.08 -12.97 -2.47
N SER A 150 -5.06 -12.09 -2.30
CA SER A 150 -5.35 -11.06 -3.29
C SER A 150 -4.99 -9.68 -2.79
N VAL A 151 -4.49 -8.84 -3.71
CA VAL A 151 -4.44 -7.40 -3.50
C VAL A 151 -5.84 -6.84 -3.70
N TYR A 152 -6.50 -6.46 -2.59
CA TYR A 152 -7.80 -5.81 -2.63
C TYR A 152 -7.69 -4.41 -3.25
N ALA A 153 -6.66 -3.65 -2.87
CA ALA A 153 -6.32 -2.32 -3.40
C ALA A 153 -4.87 -1.97 -3.05
N PRO A 154 -4.24 -1.00 -3.74
CA PRO A 154 -4.72 -0.29 -4.94
C PRO A 154 -4.34 -1.01 -6.25
N THR A 155 -3.23 -1.76 -6.26
CA THR A 155 -2.57 -2.39 -7.42
C THR A 155 -3.24 -3.70 -7.85
N LEU A 156 -4.52 -3.64 -8.21
CA LEU A 156 -5.28 -4.79 -8.69
C LEU A 156 -4.53 -5.57 -9.78
N ARG A 157 -4.42 -6.90 -9.60
CA ARG A 157 -3.88 -7.81 -10.63
C ARG A 157 -4.98 -8.07 -11.66
N LEU A 158 -4.92 -7.38 -12.81
CA LEU A 158 -5.92 -7.50 -13.87
C LEU A 158 -5.70 -8.75 -14.73
N TRP A 159 -4.45 -9.23 -14.78
CA TRP A 159 -4.04 -10.50 -15.35
C TRP A 159 -3.82 -11.54 -14.24
N PRO A 160 -4.64 -12.61 -14.16
CA PRO A 160 -4.61 -13.54 -13.03
C PRO A 160 -3.30 -14.30 -12.83
N ASP A 161 -2.60 -14.61 -13.92
CA ASP A 161 -1.40 -15.47 -13.92
C ASP A 161 -0.10 -14.64 -13.97
N ALA A 162 -0.17 -13.34 -13.67
CA ALA A 162 0.95 -12.43 -13.77
C ALA A 162 1.26 -11.73 -12.44
N THR A 163 2.54 -11.47 -12.23
CA THR A 163 3.05 -10.68 -11.11
C THR A 163 3.89 -9.54 -11.65
N PRO A 164 3.63 -8.29 -11.22
CA PRO A 164 4.39 -7.16 -11.71
C PRO A 164 5.81 -7.14 -11.13
N ALA A 165 6.76 -6.64 -11.90
CA ALA A 165 8.17 -6.53 -11.54
C ALA A 165 8.76 -5.13 -11.84
N ASP A 166 7.90 -4.14 -12.10
CA ASP A 166 8.27 -2.75 -12.34
C ASP A 166 8.78 -2.03 -11.08
N GLY A 167 9.23 -0.78 -11.21
CA GLY A 167 9.76 0.02 -10.12
C GLY A 167 8.75 0.26 -9.00
N GLY A 168 7.46 0.37 -9.32
CA GLY A 168 6.38 0.34 -8.32
C GLY A 168 6.26 1.57 -7.40
N TRP A 169 7.02 2.65 -7.64
CA TRP A 169 6.95 3.87 -6.83
C TRP A 169 5.61 4.59 -7.05
N SER A 170 4.62 4.24 -6.23
CA SER A 170 3.22 4.64 -6.37
C SER A 170 2.65 5.05 -5.01
N PHE A 171 1.92 6.17 -4.99
CA PHE A 171 1.35 6.74 -3.78
C PHE A 171 0.11 7.56 -4.07
N ASP A 172 -0.73 7.72 -3.05
CA ASP A 172 -1.88 8.59 -3.03
C ASP A 172 -1.54 9.90 -2.30
N VAL A 173 -2.38 10.92 -2.50
CA VAL A 173 -2.26 12.23 -1.89
C VAL A 173 -3.60 12.59 -1.24
N ALA A 174 -3.57 12.84 0.07
CA ALA A 174 -4.72 13.36 0.81
C ALA A 174 -4.66 14.89 0.89
N SER A 175 -5.75 15.49 1.36
CA SER A 175 -5.79 16.94 1.60
C SER A 175 -4.74 17.36 2.62
N ASP A 176 -4.14 18.52 2.37
CA ASP A 176 -3.19 19.15 3.29
C ASP A 176 -3.77 19.29 4.70
N LEU A 177 -2.91 19.07 5.69
CA LEU A 177 -3.25 19.30 7.08
C LEU A 177 -3.26 20.80 7.41
N ASP A 178 -4.04 21.17 8.42
CA ASP A 178 -3.83 22.47 9.07
C ASP A 178 -2.41 22.54 9.64
N VAL A 179 -1.66 23.61 9.33
CA VAL A 179 -0.26 23.75 9.78
C VAL A 179 -0.18 23.58 11.30
N PRO A 180 0.52 22.55 11.82
CA PRO A 180 0.58 22.29 13.24
C PRO A 180 1.17 23.47 14.03
N PRO A 181 0.69 23.78 15.24
CA PRO A 181 1.15 24.94 16.02
C PRO A 181 2.67 24.98 16.26
N PHE A 182 3.32 23.82 16.38
CA PHE A 182 4.77 23.77 16.58
C PHE A 182 5.55 24.10 15.30
N GLN A 183 5.10 23.63 14.12
CA GLN A 183 5.69 23.99 12.83
C GLN A 183 5.56 25.50 12.59
N ARG A 184 4.37 26.08 12.85
CA ARG A 184 4.18 27.54 12.79
C ARG A 184 5.16 28.30 13.67
N ARG A 185 5.31 27.87 14.92
CA ARG A 185 6.24 28.53 15.87
C ARG A 185 7.70 28.41 15.44
N LEU A 186 8.08 27.27 14.86
CA LEU A 186 9.44 27.05 14.36
C LEU A 186 9.71 27.94 13.15
N ASP A 187 8.75 28.00 12.22
CA ASP A 187 8.82 28.86 11.04
C ASP A 187 8.84 30.35 11.43
N GLU A 188 7.99 30.81 12.33
CA GLU A 188 7.98 32.20 12.82
C GLU A 188 9.30 32.60 13.49
N ALA A 189 9.97 31.66 14.17
CA ALA A 189 11.22 31.91 14.88
C ALA A 189 12.47 31.80 13.99
N ALA A 190 12.35 31.30 12.76
CA ALA A 190 13.47 31.10 11.86
C ALA A 190 14.12 32.44 11.46
N ALA A 191 15.44 32.54 11.67
CA ALA A 191 16.21 33.69 11.23
C ALA A 191 16.35 33.63 9.71
N ARG A 192 15.88 34.66 9.02
CA ARG A 192 15.85 34.73 7.56
C ARG A 192 16.70 35.87 7.04
N GLU A 193 17.39 35.64 5.94
CA GLU A 193 18.07 36.69 5.20
C GLU A 193 17.05 37.49 4.35
N ALA A 194 17.48 38.64 3.85
CA ALA A 194 16.63 39.47 3.01
C ALA A 194 16.40 38.79 1.65
N GLY A 195 15.21 38.20 1.47
CA GLY A 195 14.81 37.52 0.23
C GLY A 195 14.33 36.09 0.44
N ASP A 196 14.52 35.51 1.63
CA ASP A 196 14.05 34.15 1.93
C ASP A 196 12.53 34.14 2.15
N GLU A 197 11.87 33.15 1.56
CA GLU A 197 10.43 32.93 1.75
C GLU A 197 10.16 32.16 3.06
N PRO A 198 9.06 32.46 3.77
CA PRO A 198 8.63 31.67 4.93
C PRO A 198 8.07 30.30 4.50
N GLY A 199 8.05 29.33 5.41
CA GLY A 199 7.50 28.00 5.17
C GLY A 199 8.51 26.84 5.25
N GLU A 200 9.80 27.08 5.52
CA GLU A 200 10.84 26.03 5.58
C GLU A 200 10.48 24.88 6.53
N PHE A 201 9.77 25.19 7.62
CA PHE A 201 9.36 24.21 8.62
C PHE A 201 7.91 23.75 8.48
N VAL A 202 7.23 24.18 7.41
CA VAL A 202 5.85 23.80 7.11
C VAL A 202 5.88 22.59 6.18
N ASN A 203 5.42 21.45 6.69
CA ASN A 203 5.17 20.25 5.91
C ASN A 203 3.78 19.74 6.29
N VAL A 204 2.81 20.03 5.42
CA VAL A 204 1.39 19.70 5.58
C VAL A 204 0.88 18.72 4.54
N ASP A 205 1.71 18.42 3.53
CA ASP A 205 1.36 17.55 2.42
C ASP A 205 1.28 16.11 2.93
N VAL A 206 0.17 15.43 2.62
CA VAL A 206 -0.06 14.05 3.05
C VAL A 206 0.07 13.14 1.84
N GLN A 207 1.21 12.46 1.73
CA GLN A 207 1.48 11.50 0.66
C GLN A 207 1.82 10.14 1.26
N PHE A 208 1.16 9.09 0.78
CA PHE A 208 1.29 7.74 1.35
C PHE A 208 1.09 6.65 0.31
N ALA A 209 1.84 5.57 0.46
CA ALA A 209 1.60 4.33 -0.25
C ALA A 209 0.85 3.36 0.65
N TYR A 210 -0.04 2.54 0.09
CA TYR A 210 -0.73 1.50 0.85
C TYR A 210 -0.95 0.23 0.03
N ALA A 211 -1.17 -0.87 0.74
CA ALA A 211 -1.60 -2.16 0.23
C ALA A 211 -2.66 -2.74 1.18
N ILE A 212 -3.74 -3.27 0.62
CA ILE A 212 -4.76 -4.02 1.34
C ILE A 212 -4.76 -5.45 0.80
N LEU A 213 -4.44 -6.41 1.65
CA LEU A 213 -4.36 -7.83 1.30
C LEU A 213 -5.50 -8.61 1.93
N ARG A 214 -6.03 -9.58 1.19
CA ARG A 214 -7.10 -10.47 1.68
C ARG A 214 -6.79 -11.94 1.40
N PRO A 215 -6.97 -12.84 2.38
CA PRO A 215 -6.73 -14.28 2.22
C PRO A 215 -7.87 -14.99 1.46
N ASP A 216 -9.06 -14.38 1.33
CA ASP A 216 -10.21 -14.97 0.63
C ASP A 216 -10.26 -14.71 -0.88
N GLY A 217 -9.20 -14.12 -1.45
CA GLY A 217 -9.12 -13.77 -2.87
C GLY A 217 -10.04 -12.63 -3.30
N ARG A 218 -10.75 -11.96 -2.37
CA ARG A 218 -11.67 -10.88 -2.72
C ARG A 218 -10.93 -9.60 -3.09
N ARG A 219 -11.39 -8.98 -4.17
CA ARG A 219 -10.85 -7.73 -4.72
C ARG A 219 -11.84 -6.58 -4.54
N ARG A 220 -11.35 -5.34 -4.58
CA ARG A 220 -12.20 -4.14 -4.50
C ARG A 220 -13.22 -4.08 -5.63
N VAL A 221 -12.81 -4.48 -6.83
CA VAL A 221 -13.69 -4.66 -7.99
C VAL A 221 -13.35 -5.94 -8.74
N ASP A 222 -14.37 -6.61 -9.28
CA ASP A 222 -14.20 -7.84 -10.05
C ASP A 222 -14.01 -7.55 -11.54
N VAL A 223 -12.90 -6.89 -11.87
CA VAL A 223 -12.49 -6.59 -13.24
C VAL A 223 -11.28 -7.43 -13.61
N ARG A 224 -11.23 -7.92 -14.85
CA ARG A 224 -10.10 -8.67 -15.41
C ARG A 224 -9.83 -8.22 -16.85
N ALA A 225 -8.57 -8.22 -17.21
CA ALA A 225 -8.15 -7.97 -18.58
C ALA A 225 -8.45 -9.19 -19.47
N SER A 226 -8.52 -8.97 -20.78
CA SER A 226 -8.67 -10.03 -21.78
C SER A 226 -7.84 -9.68 -23.00
N ALA A 227 -7.04 -10.64 -23.47
CA ALA A 227 -6.22 -10.51 -24.66
C ALA A 227 -7.05 -10.24 -25.94
N ASP A 228 -8.35 -10.54 -25.93
CA ASP A 228 -9.26 -10.20 -27.03
C ASP A 228 -9.57 -8.70 -27.11
N ARG A 229 -9.32 -7.94 -26.04
CA ARG A 229 -9.73 -6.52 -25.90
C ARG A 229 -8.58 -5.54 -25.68
N CYS A 230 -7.53 -5.98 -24.99
CA CYS A 230 -6.37 -5.15 -24.63
C CYS A 230 -5.09 -5.98 -24.56
N ALA A 231 -3.95 -5.34 -24.82
CA ALA A 231 -2.63 -5.93 -24.65
C ALA A 231 -2.21 -5.91 -23.17
N PRO A 232 -1.50 -6.92 -22.66
CA PRO A 232 -0.82 -6.83 -21.38
C PRO A 232 0.36 -5.85 -21.49
N MET A 233 0.60 -5.07 -20.43
CA MET A 233 1.75 -4.15 -20.36
C MET A 233 3.10 -4.88 -20.43
N ALA A 234 3.14 -6.18 -20.08
CA ALA A 234 4.31 -7.03 -20.30
C ALA A 234 4.77 -7.10 -21.77
N ASP A 235 3.84 -6.94 -22.72
CA ASP A 235 4.11 -7.09 -24.15
C ASP A 235 4.43 -5.74 -24.84
N SER A 236 4.50 -4.63 -24.09
CA SER A 236 4.66 -3.28 -24.64
C SER A 236 5.89 -3.10 -25.54
N GLU A 237 6.98 -3.86 -25.34
CA GLU A 237 8.16 -3.83 -26.22
C GLU A 237 7.78 -4.13 -27.68
N SER A 238 6.88 -5.09 -27.89
CA SER A 238 6.42 -5.51 -29.22
C SER A 238 5.48 -4.50 -29.87
N HIS A 239 5.04 -3.49 -29.12
CA HIS A 239 4.07 -2.48 -29.54
C HIS A 239 4.66 -1.07 -29.61
N VAL A 240 5.96 -0.90 -29.42
CA VAL A 240 6.60 0.42 -29.57
C VAL A 240 6.31 0.96 -30.97
N THR A 241 5.84 2.20 -31.04
CA THR A 241 5.31 2.92 -32.22
C THR A 241 3.92 2.49 -32.71
N ASP A 242 3.30 1.48 -32.11
CA ASP A 242 1.93 1.07 -32.39
C ASP A 242 0.94 1.68 -31.40
N ARG A 243 -0.34 1.72 -31.83
CA ARG A 243 -1.45 2.04 -30.95
C ARG A 243 -2.11 0.78 -30.43
N VAL A 244 -2.34 0.72 -29.12
CA VAL A 244 -2.91 -0.44 -28.44
C VAL A 244 -4.05 -0.02 -27.52
N ASN A 245 -4.88 -0.99 -27.18
CA ASN A 245 -5.84 -0.84 -26.09
C ASN A 245 -5.23 -1.41 -24.81
N LEU A 246 -5.39 -0.71 -23.68
CA LEU A 246 -4.92 -1.13 -22.37
C LEU A 246 -6.05 -1.08 -21.36
N LEU A 247 -6.06 -2.03 -20.43
CA LEU A 247 -6.82 -1.92 -19.20
C LEU A 247 -5.81 -1.68 -18.07
N ALA A 248 -5.95 -0.58 -17.35
CA ALA A 248 -4.92 -0.11 -16.45
C ALA A 248 -5.50 0.36 -15.11
N VAL A 249 -4.77 0.10 -14.03
CA VAL A 249 -4.96 0.72 -12.72
C VAL A 249 -4.15 2.03 -12.71
N LYS A 250 -4.77 3.15 -12.34
CA LYS A 250 -4.09 4.43 -12.15
C LYS A 250 -3.36 4.44 -10.81
N LEU A 251 -2.05 4.60 -10.84
CA LEU A 251 -1.15 4.45 -9.68
C LEU A 251 -0.39 5.73 -9.33
N SER A 252 -0.86 6.88 -9.80
CA SER A 252 -0.43 8.19 -9.31
C SER A 252 -1.47 9.26 -9.61
N HIS A 253 -1.34 10.41 -8.95
CA HIS A 253 -1.86 11.69 -9.44
C HIS A 253 -0.99 12.19 -10.60
N ASP A 254 -1.25 13.41 -11.09
CA ASP A 254 -0.39 14.01 -12.11
C ASP A 254 1.02 14.24 -11.55
N LEU A 255 2.01 13.58 -12.14
CA LEU A 255 3.43 13.67 -11.77
C LEU A 255 4.17 14.77 -12.53
N SER A 256 3.49 15.48 -13.43
CA SER A 256 4.11 16.51 -14.26
C SER A 256 4.26 17.84 -13.53
N GLY A 257 5.26 18.62 -13.98
CA GLY A 257 5.40 20.04 -13.61
C GLY A 257 4.53 20.99 -14.43
N GLY A 258 3.56 20.49 -15.21
CA GLY A 258 2.60 21.31 -15.97
C GLY A 258 2.74 21.33 -17.49
N ASP A 259 3.64 20.54 -18.10
CA ASP A 259 3.73 20.43 -19.57
C ASP A 259 2.66 19.48 -20.13
N ASN A 260 2.89 18.17 -19.98
CA ASN A 260 1.93 17.13 -20.32
C ASN A 260 1.63 16.34 -19.05
N ALA A 261 0.36 16.19 -18.71
CA ALA A 261 -0.03 15.46 -17.51
C ALA A 261 0.45 13.99 -17.61
N LEU A 262 1.06 13.51 -16.54
CA LEU A 262 1.79 12.24 -16.50
C LEU A 262 1.24 11.38 -15.37
N TYR A 263 0.81 10.16 -15.68
CA TYR A 263 0.23 9.25 -14.69
C TYR A 263 0.91 7.89 -14.75
N LEU A 264 1.47 7.43 -13.63
CA LEU A 264 1.92 6.06 -13.47
C LEU A 264 0.71 5.12 -13.53
N VAL A 265 0.85 4.02 -14.25
CA VAL A 265 -0.18 2.99 -14.38
C VAL A 265 0.40 1.59 -14.32
N GLY A 266 -0.43 0.62 -13.96
CA GLY A 266 -0.07 -0.80 -13.99
C GLY A 266 -1.28 -1.68 -14.25
N ASP A 267 -1.09 -2.88 -14.80
CA ASP A 267 -2.17 -3.87 -15.02
C ASP A 267 -1.93 -5.20 -14.27
N GLY A 268 -0.82 -5.29 -13.56
CA GLY A 268 -0.36 -6.49 -12.84
C GLY A 268 0.53 -7.40 -13.67
N SER A 269 0.75 -7.11 -14.96
CA SER A 269 1.69 -7.85 -15.81
C SER A 269 3.01 -7.11 -16.04
N GLN A 270 3.03 -5.79 -15.81
CA GLN A 270 4.15 -4.95 -16.19
C GLN A 270 5.46 -5.33 -15.49
N THR A 271 6.55 -5.34 -16.25
CA THR A 271 7.92 -5.56 -15.75
C THR A 271 8.78 -4.30 -15.77
N VAL A 272 8.26 -3.24 -16.40
CA VAL A 272 8.87 -1.91 -16.53
C VAL A 272 7.78 -0.89 -16.20
N ASP A 273 8.14 0.28 -15.68
CA ASP A 273 7.18 1.35 -15.39
C ASP A 273 6.43 1.78 -16.67
N HIS A 274 5.13 2.01 -16.52
CA HIS A 274 4.27 2.48 -17.60
C HIS A 274 3.60 3.79 -17.20
N TYR A 275 3.61 4.76 -18.12
CA TYR A 275 3.01 6.06 -17.90
C TYR A 275 2.01 6.39 -18.99
N LEU A 276 0.82 6.88 -18.60
CA LEU A 276 -0.07 7.56 -19.53
C LEU A 276 0.33 9.04 -19.61
N VAL A 277 0.71 9.48 -20.81
CA VAL A 277 1.16 10.86 -21.09
C VAL A 277 0.07 11.59 -21.86
N CYS A 278 -0.68 12.46 -21.19
CA CYS A 278 -1.73 13.24 -21.82
C CYS A 278 -1.13 14.46 -22.55
N THR A 279 -0.92 14.31 -23.86
CA THR A 279 -0.41 15.38 -24.73
C THR A 279 -1.52 16.27 -25.29
N ARG A 280 -2.76 15.78 -25.27
CA ARG A 280 -3.93 16.54 -25.67
C ARG A 280 -5.20 16.09 -24.95
N GLU A 281 -5.64 16.92 -24.00
CA GLU A 281 -6.91 16.70 -23.30
C GLU A 281 -8.11 16.95 -24.24
N THR A 282 -9.07 16.03 -24.19
CA THR A 282 -10.35 16.10 -24.90
C THR A 282 -11.49 15.68 -23.97
N ALA A 283 -12.74 15.79 -24.45
CA ALA A 283 -13.86 15.25 -23.70
C ALA A 283 -13.86 13.72 -23.60
N LEU A 284 -13.16 13.01 -24.50
CA LEU A 284 -13.14 11.55 -24.58
C LEU A 284 -12.05 10.91 -23.72
N ASN A 285 -11.08 11.68 -23.22
CA ASN A 285 -9.99 11.19 -22.38
C ASN A 285 -9.95 11.88 -21.00
N ARG A 286 -10.99 12.66 -20.66
CA ARG A 286 -11.10 13.41 -19.40
C ARG A 286 -11.02 12.52 -18.17
N ASP A 287 -11.54 11.30 -18.24
CA ASP A 287 -11.55 10.37 -17.12
C ASP A 287 -10.13 10.05 -16.65
N LEU A 288 -9.11 10.15 -17.51
CA LEU A 288 -7.71 10.00 -17.08
C LEU A 288 -7.33 11.00 -15.99
N ARG A 289 -7.72 12.26 -16.13
CA ARG A 289 -7.44 13.31 -15.14
C ARG A 289 -8.30 13.14 -13.89
N GLU A 290 -9.56 12.76 -14.05
CA GLU A 290 -10.56 12.73 -12.96
C GLU A 290 -10.55 11.44 -12.13
N ALA A 291 -10.07 10.34 -12.69
CA ALA A 291 -9.94 9.07 -11.99
C ALA A 291 -8.99 9.20 -10.79
N GLY A 292 -9.36 8.61 -9.66
CA GLY A 292 -8.56 8.58 -8.45
C GLY A 292 -7.43 7.56 -8.50
N TYR A 293 -6.57 7.61 -7.49
CA TYR A 293 -5.55 6.58 -7.27
C TYR A 293 -6.21 5.22 -6.99
N GLY A 294 -5.72 4.18 -7.65
CA GLY A 294 -6.27 2.82 -7.63
C GLY A 294 -7.45 2.59 -8.57
N ALA A 295 -7.98 3.62 -9.25
CA ALA A 295 -9.08 3.47 -10.21
C ALA A 295 -8.66 2.65 -11.44
N VAL A 296 -9.60 1.92 -12.04
CA VAL A 296 -9.38 1.16 -13.27
C VAL A 296 -9.91 1.95 -14.45
N VAL A 297 -9.06 2.18 -15.44
CA VAL A 297 -9.38 2.86 -16.70
C VAL A 297 -9.15 1.94 -17.90
N PHE A 298 -9.97 2.10 -18.93
CA PHE A 298 -9.74 1.49 -20.23
C PHE A 298 -9.26 2.56 -21.19
N VAL A 299 -8.08 2.34 -21.77
CA VAL A 299 -7.43 3.24 -22.72
C VAL A 299 -7.56 2.63 -24.10
N GLU A 300 -8.31 3.27 -24.99
CA GLU A 300 -8.41 2.85 -26.38
C GLU A 300 -7.47 3.65 -27.25
N ASN A 301 -6.74 2.94 -28.12
CA ASN A 301 -5.93 3.55 -29.16
C ASN A 301 -4.78 4.43 -28.62
N GLY A 302 -4.16 4.05 -27.50
CA GLY A 302 -2.99 4.76 -26.94
C GLY A 302 -1.70 4.39 -27.67
N LEU A 303 -0.86 5.38 -28.01
CA LEU A 303 0.39 5.17 -28.76
C LEU A 303 1.55 4.83 -27.80
N VAL A 304 2.13 3.63 -27.92
CA VAL A 304 3.23 3.18 -27.05
C VAL A 304 4.56 3.71 -27.57
N LEU A 305 5.33 4.37 -26.71
CA LEU A 305 6.67 4.85 -26.98
C LEU A 305 7.61 4.38 -25.88
N TRP A 306 8.86 4.07 -26.25
CA TRP A 306 9.93 3.85 -25.29
C TRP A 306 10.59 5.19 -24.92
N ASN A 307 10.81 5.42 -23.63
CA ASN A 307 11.56 6.55 -23.12
C ASN A 307 12.93 6.08 -22.63
N ASP A 308 13.97 6.33 -23.42
CA ASP A 308 15.35 5.94 -23.10
C ASP A 308 15.91 6.63 -21.85
N ASP A 309 15.47 7.87 -21.56
CA ASP A 309 15.99 8.66 -20.43
C ASP A 309 15.46 8.13 -19.09
N GLU A 310 14.20 7.73 -19.05
CA GLU A 310 13.54 7.20 -17.85
C GLU A 310 13.57 5.66 -17.77
N GLY A 311 13.88 4.98 -18.88
CA GLY A 311 13.82 3.52 -18.95
C GLY A 311 12.40 2.97 -18.77
N ALA A 312 11.40 3.66 -19.35
CA ALA A 312 9.98 3.39 -19.14
C ALA A 312 9.16 3.44 -20.43
N TYR A 313 7.96 2.84 -20.40
CA TYR A 313 7.00 2.96 -21.49
C TYR A 313 6.06 4.15 -21.29
N ASN A 314 6.02 5.04 -22.28
CA ASN A 314 5.07 6.14 -22.34
C ASN A 314 3.96 5.79 -23.33
N VAL A 315 2.73 5.70 -22.84
CA VAL A 315 1.52 5.54 -23.64
C VAL A 315 0.91 6.92 -23.85
N VAL A 316 1.07 7.46 -25.06
CA VAL A 316 0.59 8.79 -25.41
C VAL A 316 -0.93 8.78 -25.54
N VAL A 317 -1.56 9.68 -24.77
CA VAL A 317 -2.98 9.97 -24.78
C VAL A 317 -3.18 11.32 -25.48
N ASP A 318 -3.74 11.28 -26.69
CA ASP A 318 -3.98 12.43 -27.56
C ASP A 318 -5.45 12.52 -28.00
N ASP A 319 -5.75 13.28 -29.06
CA ASP A 319 -7.11 13.44 -29.61
C ASP A 319 -7.64 12.22 -30.37
N GLU A 320 -6.83 11.19 -30.59
CA GLU A 320 -7.25 9.90 -31.13
C GLU A 320 -7.48 8.84 -30.03
N THR A 321 -7.25 9.20 -28.77
CA THR A 321 -7.31 8.28 -27.62
C THR A 321 -8.60 8.51 -26.82
N VAL A 322 -9.29 7.43 -26.48
CA VAL A 322 -10.44 7.43 -25.55
C VAL A 322 -9.98 6.82 -24.23
N VAL A 323 -10.37 7.44 -23.11
CA VAL A 323 -10.13 6.88 -21.77
C VAL A 323 -11.45 6.86 -21.04
N ASP A 324 -11.91 5.65 -20.68
CA ASP A 324 -13.13 5.42 -19.93
C ASP A 324 -12.82 4.93 -18.51
N LEU A 325 -13.47 5.51 -17.51
CA LEU A 325 -13.47 4.97 -16.16
C LEU A 325 -14.26 3.65 -16.10
N VAL A 326 -13.57 2.54 -15.82
CA VAL A 326 -14.19 1.22 -15.65
C VAL A 326 -14.63 1.00 -14.21
N ALA A 327 -13.81 1.43 -13.26
CA ALA A 327 -14.11 1.39 -11.83
C ALA A 327 -13.40 2.55 -11.11
N PRO A 328 -14.10 3.32 -10.26
CA PRO A 328 -13.46 4.34 -9.43
C PRO A 328 -12.48 3.74 -8.43
#